data_AF-A0A9P0LH30-F1
#
_entry.id   AF-A0A9P0LH30-F1
#
_cell.length_a   1.000
_cell.length_b   1.000
_cell.length_c   1.000
_cell.angle_alpha   90.00
_cell.angle_beta   90.00
_cell.angle_gamma   90.00
#
_symmetry.space_group_name_H-M   'P 1'
#
loop_
_entity.id
_entity.type
_entity.pdbx_description
1 polymer ?
#
loop_
_entity_poly.entity_id
_entity_poly.type
_entity_poly.pdbx_seq_one_letter_code
_entity_poly.pdbx_strand_id
1 'polypeptide(L)'
;MTAEIYFSHLSEKKTDEEVKELLRQAFITVEKGYMETLEDLLAERTSLMYDIPEGLNSYEAYQKVPEVVEGINRINCELSSGTAAAVALICNDKLYVANVGNSRVLLCQTDTNSVMKVVQLSIDHDLTNDDELLRLSQIGINTGSLRRSTRLGNQENTRCLGNYTVKAGYKDFEDLAVACQEPIISEPDIHGGIRLDESSRFLLLMSAGLYKSIEEAIGTDQVNKYIAQIVVEQFREQATLTGVAQAVVDRAVRLHHDWYMSNSLSHPCTPKREDITLVLRNFNYPMPNAITSPSKPTVIFNN
;
A
#
# COMPACT_ATOMS: atom_id res chain seq x y z
N MET A 1 8.34 -10.40 -6.88
CA MET A 1 6.88 -10.42 -7.10
C MET A 1 6.51 -10.64 -8.58
N THR A 2 6.88 -9.75 -9.51
CA THR A 2 6.55 -9.93 -10.94
C THR A 2 7.12 -11.24 -11.53
N ALA A 3 8.36 -11.59 -11.18
CA ALA A 3 8.97 -12.86 -11.59
C ALA A 3 8.14 -14.06 -11.10
N GLU A 4 7.82 -14.13 -9.81
CA GLU A 4 6.98 -15.20 -9.23
C GLU A 4 5.64 -15.37 -9.96
N ILE A 5 4.98 -14.27 -10.30
CA ILE A 5 3.68 -14.29 -10.97
C ILE A 5 3.81 -14.66 -12.45
N TYR A 6 4.86 -14.18 -13.13
CA TYR A 6 5.03 -14.41 -14.57
C TYR A 6 5.54 -15.82 -14.89
N PHE A 7 6.41 -16.37 -14.05
CA PHE A 7 7.01 -17.70 -14.24
C PHE A 7 6.14 -18.85 -13.69
N SER A 8 5.03 -18.56 -13.00
CA SER A 8 4.15 -19.58 -12.41
C SER A 8 3.10 -20.18 -13.36
N HIS A 9 3.35 -20.14 -14.67
CA HIS A 9 2.52 -20.76 -15.73
C HIS A 9 1.02 -20.41 -15.62
N LEU A 10 0.69 -19.12 -15.55
CA LEU A 10 -0.69 -18.61 -15.43
C LEU A 10 -1.68 -19.16 -16.47
N SER A 11 -1.19 -19.60 -17.63
CA SER A 11 -2.01 -20.16 -18.73
C SER A 11 -2.54 -21.57 -18.46
N GLU A 12 -1.96 -22.32 -17.51
CA GLU A 12 -2.33 -23.71 -17.23
C GLU A 12 -3.32 -23.85 -16.05
N LYS A 13 -3.45 -22.80 -15.22
CA LYS A 13 -4.35 -22.77 -14.06
C LYS A 13 -5.76 -22.39 -14.51
N LYS A 14 -6.76 -23.19 -14.15
CA LYS A 14 -8.14 -23.06 -14.70
C LYS A 14 -9.14 -22.51 -13.70
N THR A 15 -8.88 -22.59 -12.40
CA THR A 15 -9.86 -22.20 -11.37
C THR A 15 -9.48 -20.91 -10.65
N ASP A 16 -10.49 -20.20 -10.16
CA ASP A 16 -10.29 -18.94 -9.44
C ASP A 16 -9.47 -19.14 -8.15
N GLU A 17 -9.63 -20.29 -7.49
CA GLU A 17 -8.87 -20.63 -6.28
C GLU A 17 -7.38 -20.93 -6.57
N GLU A 18 -7.06 -21.59 -7.68
CA GLU A 18 -5.65 -21.81 -8.08
C GLU A 18 -4.92 -20.49 -8.35
N VAL A 19 -5.61 -19.48 -8.89
CA VAL A 19 -5.05 -18.15 -9.12
C VAL A 19 -4.87 -17.39 -7.81
N LYS A 20 -5.84 -17.48 -6.88
CA LYS A 20 -5.71 -16.89 -5.54
C LYS A 20 -4.56 -17.53 -4.76
N GLU A 21 -4.43 -18.86 -4.82
CA GLU A 21 -3.33 -19.55 -4.15
C GLU A 21 -1.97 -19.19 -4.76
N LEU A 22 -1.89 -19.03 -6.08
CA LEU A 22 -0.67 -18.51 -6.73
C LEU A 22 -0.29 -17.14 -6.17
N LEU A 23 -1.25 -16.21 -6.10
CA LEU A 23 -1.00 -14.88 -5.55
C LEU A 23 -0.54 -14.96 -4.09
N ARG A 24 -1.20 -15.79 -3.27
CA ARG A 24 -0.79 -16.03 -1.87
C ARG A 24 0.67 -16.50 -1.79
N GLN A 25 1.03 -17.52 -2.57
CA GLN A 25 2.39 -18.07 -2.60
C GLN A 25 3.42 -17.06 -3.10
N ALA A 26 3.07 -16.19 -4.05
CA ALA A 26 3.96 -15.14 -4.53
C ALA A 26 4.31 -14.13 -3.41
N PHE A 27 3.35 -13.76 -2.57
CA PHE A 27 3.59 -12.87 -1.42
C PHE A 27 4.45 -13.57 -0.36
N ILE A 28 4.14 -14.83 -0.01
CA ILE A 28 4.92 -15.63 0.95
C ILE A 28 6.38 -15.77 0.49
N THR A 29 6.59 -16.09 -0.79
CA THR A 29 7.94 -16.28 -1.36
C THR A 29 8.75 -15.00 -1.33
N VAL A 30 8.13 -13.86 -1.70
CA VAL A 30 8.79 -12.55 -1.65
C VAL A 30 9.16 -12.16 -0.22
N GLU A 31 8.24 -12.35 0.72
CA GLU A 31 8.48 -12.05 2.13
C GLU A 31 9.62 -12.90 2.69
N LYS A 32 9.57 -14.22 2.48
CA LYS A 32 10.60 -15.13 2.96
C LYS A 32 11.96 -14.80 2.36
N GLY A 33 12.02 -14.59 1.04
CA GLY A 33 13.25 -14.21 0.37
C GLY A 33 13.82 -12.89 0.89
N TYR A 34 12.97 -11.90 1.22
CA TYR A 34 13.44 -10.67 1.86
C TYR A 34 13.99 -10.92 3.27
N MET A 35 13.29 -11.70 4.10
CA MET A 35 13.73 -12.00 5.47
C MET A 35 15.07 -12.75 5.51
N GLU A 36 15.31 -13.66 4.55
CA GLU A 36 16.60 -14.36 4.40
C GLU A 36 17.75 -13.38 4.13
N THR A 37 17.50 -12.26 3.42
CA THR A 37 18.55 -11.23 3.21
C THR A 37 18.94 -10.46 4.47
N LEU A 38 18.15 -10.55 5.55
CA LEU A 38 18.40 -9.83 6.79
C LEU A 38 19.23 -10.63 7.80
N GLU A 39 19.51 -11.91 7.55
CA GLU A 39 20.19 -12.80 8.51
C GLU A 39 21.57 -12.28 8.94
N ASP A 40 22.37 -11.78 8.00
CA ASP A 40 23.69 -11.20 8.29
C ASP A 40 23.59 -9.93 9.14
N LEU A 41 22.60 -9.07 8.84
CA LEU A 41 22.33 -7.85 9.62
C LEU A 41 21.89 -8.18 11.05
N LEU A 42 21.10 -9.24 11.23
CA LEU A 42 20.69 -9.71 12.56
C LEU A 42 21.89 -10.23 13.35
N ALA A 43 22.79 -10.98 12.71
CA ALA A 43 24.02 -11.45 13.33
C ALA A 43 24.93 -10.27 13.76
N GLU A 44 25.10 -9.25 12.91
CA GLU A 44 25.84 -8.03 13.23
C GLU A 44 25.19 -7.28 14.41
N ARG A 45 23.86 -7.10 14.39
CA ARG A 45 23.12 -6.47 15.49
C ARG A 45 23.36 -7.20 16.81
N THR A 46 23.24 -8.53 16.81
CA THR A 46 23.47 -9.34 18.01
C THR A 46 24.91 -9.23 18.50
N SER A 47 25.90 -9.20 17.61
CA SER A 47 27.31 -8.98 17.98
C SER A 47 27.49 -7.62 18.68
N LEU A 48 26.96 -6.55 18.10
CA LEU A 48 27.05 -5.21 18.70
C LEU A 48 26.32 -5.12 20.04
N MET A 49 25.22 -5.85 20.22
CA MET A 49 24.53 -5.91 21.51
C MET A 49 25.39 -6.55 22.62
N TYR A 50 26.24 -7.53 22.29
CA TYR A 50 27.18 -8.12 23.24
C TYR A 50 28.33 -7.17 23.64
N ASP A 51 28.63 -6.17 22.81
CA ASP A 51 29.64 -5.15 23.10
C ASP A 51 29.12 -4.08 24.09
N ILE A 52 27.80 -4.05 24.36
CA ILE A 52 27.23 -3.17 25.38
C ILE A 52 27.42 -3.80 26.77
N PRO A 53 28.05 -3.08 27.73
CA PRO A 53 28.18 -3.58 29.09
C PRO A 53 26.82 -3.84 29.77
N GLU A 54 26.70 -4.99 30.44
CA GLU A 54 25.47 -5.38 31.14
C GLU A 54 25.07 -4.38 32.24
N GLY A 55 23.76 -4.21 32.42
CA GLY A 55 23.17 -3.38 33.49
C GLY A 55 23.13 -1.88 33.21
N LEU A 56 23.55 -1.43 32.02
CA LEU A 56 23.39 -0.04 31.58
C LEU A 56 21.98 0.20 31.05
N ASN A 57 21.41 1.35 31.40
CA ASN A 57 20.22 1.83 30.71
C ASN A 57 20.58 2.44 29.34
N SER A 58 19.59 2.68 28.48
CA SER A 58 19.81 3.18 27.11
C SER A 58 20.59 4.50 27.04
N TYR A 59 20.40 5.38 28.03
CA TYR A 59 21.10 6.67 28.10
C TYR A 59 22.57 6.50 28.49
N GLU A 60 22.85 5.65 29.48
CA GLU A 60 24.21 5.33 29.91
C GLU A 60 25.00 4.58 28.83
N ALA A 61 24.34 3.68 28.10
CA ALA A 61 24.94 3.01 26.95
C ALA A 61 25.36 4.02 25.87
N TYR A 62 24.51 5.00 25.56
CA TYR A 62 24.83 6.06 24.61
C TYR A 62 26.04 6.92 25.05
N GLN A 63 26.20 7.15 26.36
CA GLN A 63 27.34 7.91 26.87
C GLN A 63 28.65 7.11 26.85
N LYS A 64 28.60 5.80 27.14
CA LYS A 64 29.79 4.97 27.29
C LYS A 64 30.30 4.40 25.96
N VAL A 65 29.40 3.98 25.09
CA VAL A 65 29.70 3.32 23.82
C VAL A 65 28.85 3.88 22.67
N PRO A 66 28.94 5.19 22.37
CA PRO A 66 28.08 5.84 21.37
C PRO A 66 28.18 5.18 19.99
N GLU A 67 29.38 4.80 19.56
CA GLU A 67 29.60 4.18 18.23
C GLU A 67 28.86 2.84 18.08
N VAL A 68 28.83 2.02 19.13
CA VAL A 68 28.12 0.74 19.14
C VAL A 68 26.60 0.97 19.09
N VAL A 69 26.11 1.93 19.87
CA VAL A 69 24.68 2.27 19.89
C VAL A 69 24.23 2.86 18.56
N GLU A 70 25.05 3.71 17.94
CA GLU A 70 24.79 4.24 16.59
C GLU A 70 24.79 3.14 15.52
N GLY A 71 25.71 2.17 15.62
CA GLY A 71 25.72 0.98 14.76
C GLY A 71 24.43 0.17 14.88
N ILE A 72 23.98 -0.11 16.11
CA ILE A 72 22.73 -0.80 16.38
C ILE A 72 21.54 -0.01 15.82
N ASN A 73 21.51 1.31 16.02
CA ASN A 73 20.43 2.16 15.52
C ASN A 73 20.37 2.17 13.99
N ARG A 74 21.53 2.19 13.31
CA ARG A 74 21.59 2.07 11.85
C ARG A 74 20.99 0.75 11.39
N ILE A 75 21.38 -0.36 12.00
CA ILE A 75 20.84 -1.69 11.64
C ILE A 75 19.34 -1.76 11.96
N ASN A 76 18.89 -1.23 13.10
CA ASN A 76 17.47 -1.17 13.44
C ASN A 76 16.65 -0.38 12.42
N CYS A 77 17.20 0.70 11.84
CA CYS A 77 16.55 1.43 10.75
C CYS A 77 16.41 0.56 9.50
N GLU A 78 17.44 -0.20 9.13
CA GLU A 78 17.38 -1.13 7.99
C GLU A 78 16.36 -2.25 8.24
N LEU A 79 16.39 -2.88 9.42
CA LEU A 79 15.45 -3.92 9.84
C LEU A 79 14.00 -3.42 9.94
N SER A 80 13.80 -2.12 10.16
CA SER A 80 12.46 -1.49 10.22
C SER A 80 11.88 -1.16 8.85
N SER A 81 12.61 -1.43 7.76
CA SER A 81 12.13 -1.15 6.41
C SER A 81 11.03 -2.11 6.01
N GLY A 82 9.84 -1.57 5.72
CA GLY A 82 8.69 -2.33 5.23
C GLY A 82 7.91 -1.58 4.16
N THR A 83 6.96 -2.28 3.54
CA THR A 83 6.14 -1.71 2.47
C THR A 83 4.72 -2.27 2.47
N ALA A 84 3.78 -1.47 1.98
CA ALA A 84 2.44 -1.89 1.62
C ALA A 84 2.40 -2.22 0.13
N ALA A 85 1.61 -3.22 -0.26
CA ALA A 85 1.53 -3.67 -1.64
C ALA A 85 0.09 -4.00 -2.02
N ALA A 86 -0.40 -3.36 -3.08
CA ALA A 86 -1.63 -3.74 -3.76
C ALA A 86 -1.30 -4.23 -5.18
N VAL A 87 -1.77 -5.43 -5.53
CA VAL A 87 -1.52 -6.09 -6.81
C VAL A 87 -2.86 -6.37 -7.47
N ALA A 88 -2.99 -5.99 -8.74
CA ALA A 88 -4.12 -6.34 -9.58
C ALA A 88 -3.64 -7.25 -10.73
N LEU A 89 -4.13 -8.48 -10.75
CA LEU A 89 -3.88 -9.47 -11.80
C LEU A 89 -5.13 -9.59 -12.67
N ILE A 90 -4.96 -9.38 -13.98
CA ILE A 90 -6.00 -9.62 -14.98
C ILE A 90 -5.61 -10.87 -15.76
N CYS A 91 -6.42 -11.91 -15.67
CA CYS A 91 -6.21 -13.18 -16.37
C CYS A 91 -7.55 -13.71 -16.88
N ASN A 92 -7.63 -14.09 -18.16
CA ASN A 92 -8.85 -14.63 -18.79
C ASN A 92 -10.11 -13.77 -18.54
N ASP A 93 -10.00 -12.46 -18.75
CA ASP A 93 -11.06 -11.47 -18.50
C ASP A 93 -11.58 -11.43 -17.06
N LYS A 94 -10.84 -11.99 -16.11
CA LYS A 94 -11.12 -11.91 -14.68
C LYS A 94 -10.05 -11.08 -13.98
N LEU A 95 -10.51 -10.26 -13.04
CA LEU A 95 -9.69 -9.45 -12.16
C LEU A 95 -9.56 -10.13 -10.79
N TYR A 96 -8.32 -10.20 -10.32
CA TYR A 96 -7.93 -10.62 -8.98
C TYR A 96 -7.11 -9.50 -8.35
N VAL A 97 -7.37 -9.20 -7.09
CA VAL A 97 -6.75 -8.16 -6.30
C VAL A 97 -6.18 -8.80 -5.04
N ALA A 98 -4.91 -8.57 -4.77
CA ALA A 98 -4.24 -8.97 -3.55
C ALA A 98 -3.70 -7.71 -2.85
N ASN A 99 -3.99 -7.54 -1.56
CA ASN A 99 -3.56 -6.36 -0.81
C ASN A 99 -2.89 -6.74 0.52
N VAL A 100 -1.80 -6.05 0.84
CA VAL A 100 -1.13 -6.03 2.15
C VAL A 100 -0.90 -4.57 2.52
N GLY A 101 -1.48 -4.12 3.64
CA GLY A 101 -1.43 -2.74 4.10
C GLY A 101 -2.63 -1.90 3.66
N ASN A 102 -2.42 -0.61 3.44
CA ASN A 102 -3.46 0.41 3.25
C ASN A 102 -3.48 1.01 1.83
N SER A 103 -2.92 0.32 0.84
CA SER A 103 -3.12 0.72 -0.56
C SER A 103 -4.53 0.34 -1.01
N ARG A 104 -5.15 1.19 -1.84
CA ARG A 104 -6.52 0.98 -2.30
C ARG A 104 -6.58 0.60 -3.77
N VAL A 105 -7.43 -0.38 -4.09
CA VAL A 105 -7.76 -0.76 -5.47
C VAL A 105 -9.24 -0.50 -5.72
N LEU A 106 -9.56 0.38 -6.68
CA LEU A 106 -10.93 0.76 -6.99
C LEU A 106 -11.30 0.33 -8.41
N LEU A 107 -12.41 -0.40 -8.56
CA LEU A 107 -13.03 -0.68 -9.84
C LEU A 107 -14.18 0.30 -10.08
N CYS A 108 -14.09 1.07 -11.16
CA CYS A 108 -15.16 1.97 -11.59
C CYS A 108 -15.97 1.29 -12.70
N GLN A 109 -17.25 1.05 -12.43
CA GLN A 109 -18.18 0.45 -13.37
C GLN A 109 -19.34 1.39 -13.67
N THR A 110 -20.00 1.19 -14.81
CA THR A 110 -21.21 1.93 -15.16
C THR A 110 -22.40 0.99 -15.10
N ASP A 111 -23.40 1.32 -14.28
CA ASP A 111 -24.64 0.55 -14.18
C ASP A 111 -25.55 0.77 -15.41
N THR A 112 -26.64 0.02 -15.53
CA THR A 112 -27.62 0.11 -16.64
C THR A 112 -28.18 1.52 -16.84
N ASN A 113 -28.23 2.32 -15.77
CA ASN A 113 -28.69 3.72 -15.79
C ASN A 113 -27.59 4.72 -16.18
N SER A 114 -26.44 4.26 -16.68
CA SER A 114 -25.27 5.09 -16.99
C SER A 114 -24.66 5.83 -15.79
N VAL A 115 -24.97 5.39 -14.57
CA VAL A 115 -24.41 5.93 -13.33
C VAL A 115 -23.10 5.20 -13.01
N MET A 116 -22.05 5.96 -12.67
CA MET A 116 -20.77 5.40 -12.27
C MET A 116 -20.83 4.89 -10.82
N LYS A 117 -20.57 3.60 -10.65
CA LYS A 117 -20.39 2.93 -9.36
C LYS A 117 -18.90 2.74 -9.10
N VAL A 118 -18.43 3.23 -7.96
CA VAL A 118 -17.05 3.08 -7.50
C VAL A 118 -17.03 2.00 -6.44
N VAL A 119 -16.34 0.89 -6.70
CA VAL A 119 -16.24 -0.25 -5.78
C VAL A 119 -14.79 -0.39 -5.32
N GLN A 120 -14.55 -0.27 -4.03
CA GLN A 120 -13.26 -0.62 -3.44
C GLN A 120 -13.15 -2.14 -3.37
N LEU A 121 -12.12 -2.69 -4.02
CA LEU A 121 -11.87 -4.13 -4.10
C LEU A 121 -10.89 -4.60 -3.03
N SER A 122 -9.99 -3.74 -2.54
CA SER A 122 -9.05 -4.06 -1.46
C SER A 122 -9.64 -3.75 -0.09
N ILE A 123 -9.22 -4.48 0.95
CA ILE A 123 -9.51 -4.16 2.34
C ILE A 123 -8.34 -3.38 2.93
N ASP A 124 -8.60 -2.28 3.62
CA ASP A 124 -7.56 -1.50 4.30
C ASP A 124 -7.13 -2.25 5.57
N HIS A 125 -5.83 -2.51 5.71
CA HIS A 125 -5.26 -3.18 6.88
C HIS A 125 -4.69 -2.15 7.87
N ASP A 126 -5.57 -1.51 8.62
CA ASP A 126 -5.24 -0.51 9.63
C ASP A 126 -6.11 -0.67 10.90
N LEU A 127 -5.92 0.21 11.88
CA LEU A 127 -6.64 0.19 13.16
C LEU A 127 -8.11 0.67 13.06
N THR A 128 -8.57 1.11 11.89
CA THR A 128 -9.99 1.44 11.66
C THR A 128 -10.81 0.23 11.22
N ASN A 129 -10.13 -0.82 10.76
CA ASN A 129 -10.75 -2.07 10.36
C ASN A 129 -11.06 -2.96 11.57
N ASP A 130 -12.35 -3.20 11.82
CA ASP A 130 -12.82 -4.00 12.95
C ASP A 130 -12.37 -5.48 12.88
N ASP A 131 -12.18 -6.06 11.69
CA ASP A 131 -11.70 -7.44 11.54
C ASP A 131 -10.22 -7.56 11.94
N GLU A 132 -9.40 -6.55 11.60
CA GLU A 132 -8.01 -6.48 12.02
C GLU A 132 -7.90 -6.20 13.53
N LEU A 133 -8.74 -5.34 14.09
CA LEU A 133 -8.82 -5.15 15.54
C LEU A 133 -9.21 -6.45 16.25
N LEU A 134 -10.19 -7.20 15.71
CA LEU A 134 -10.57 -8.49 16.26
C LEU A 134 -9.39 -9.46 16.24
N ARG A 135 -8.67 -9.56 15.12
CA ARG A 135 -7.47 -10.40 14.98
C ARG A 135 -6.39 -10.02 16.02
N LEU A 136 -6.11 -8.73 16.20
CA LEU A 136 -5.15 -8.24 17.20
C LEU A 136 -5.63 -8.55 18.64
N SER A 137 -6.93 -8.45 18.91
CA SER A 137 -7.47 -8.78 20.24
C SER A 137 -7.32 -10.27 20.58
N GLN A 138 -7.49 -11.16 19.58
CA GLN A 138 -7.37 -12.61 19.76
C GLN A 138 -5.96 -13.05 20.13
N ILE A 139 -4.95 -12.28 19.73
CA ILE A 139 -3.55 -12.54 20.08
C ILE A 139 -3.11 -11.84 21.37
N GLY A 140 -4.03 -11.17 22.08
CA GLY A 140 -3.79 -10.58 23.41
C GLY A 140 -3.47 -9.08 23.41
N ILE A 141 -3.56 -8.40 22.27
CA ILE A 141 -3.32 -6.94 22.21
C ILE A 141 -4.58 -6.19 22.70
N ASN A 142 -4.37 -5.20 23.56
CA ASN A 142 -5.45 -4.36 24.06
C ASN A 142 -5.91 -3.34 23.01
N THR A 143 -7.01 -3.62 22.33
CA THR A 143 -7.55 -2.74 21.28
C THR A 143 -8.22 -1.47 21.80
N GLY A 144 -8.52 -1.38 23.10
CA GLY A 144 -9.17 -0.22 23.71
C GLY A 144 -8.27 1.03 23.72
N SER A 145 -6.96 0.86 23.91
CA SER A 145 -5.97 1.93 23.76
C SER A 145 -5.65 2.21 22.29
N LEU A 146 -5.64 1.17 21.44
CA LEU A 146 -5.31 1.29 20.01
C LEU A 146 -6.34 2.06 19.20
N ARG A 147 -7.63 2.07 19.56
CA ARG A 147 -8.63 2.91 18.86
C ARG A 147 -8.30 4.42 18.91
N ARG A 148 -7.45 4.84 19.85
CA ARG A 148 -6.96 6.23 19.98
C ARG A 148 -5.53 6.41 19.47
N SER A 149 -4.84 5.33 19.15
CA SER A 149 -3.51 5.35 18.54
C SER A 149 -3.65 5.34 17.02
N THR A 150 -2.77 6.03 16.32
CA THR A 150 -2.64 5.94 14.86
C THR A 150 -1.57 4.92 14.45
N ARG A 151 -0.81 4.39 15.42
CA ARG A 151 0.36 3.55 15.18
C ARG A 151 0.36 2.27 16.01
N LEU A 152 0.95 1.24 15.45
CA LEU A 152 1.19 -0.08 16.01
C LEU A 152 2.70 -0.38 15.86
N GLY A 153 3.44 -0.26 16.97
CA GLY A 153 4.91 -0.26 16.92
C GLY A 153 5.44 0.96 16.16
N ASN A 154 6.15 0.74 15.05
CA ASN A 154 6.75 1.79 14.22
C ASN A 154 5.93 2.19 12.98
N GLN A 155 4.74 1.61 12.76
CA GLN A 155 3.93 1.82 11.54
C GLN A 155 2.43 1.96 11.82
N GLU A 156 1.64 2.32 10.81
CA GLU A 156 0.17 2.48 10.92
C GLU A 156 -0.60 1.22 10.49
N ASN A 157 0.03 0.41 9.64
CA ASN A 157 -0.60 -0.76 9.03
C ASN A 157 -0.53 -1.97 9.96
N THR A 158 -1.58 -2.78 9.96
CA THR A 158 -1.64 -4.06 10.67
C THR A 158 -1.09 -5.23 9.85
N ARG A 159 -0.83 -5.00 8.56
CA ARG A 159 -0.15 -5.92 7.63
C ARG A 159 0.86 -5.18 6.76
N CYS A 160 2.04 -5.74 6.57
CA CYS A 160 3.08 -5.19 5.70
C CYS A 160 3.99 -6.30 5.16
N LEU A 161 4.73 -6.02 4.09
CA LEU A 161 5.90 -6.81 3.69
C LEU A 161 7.15 -6.23 4.34
N GLY A 162 8.11 -7.08 4.72
CA GLY A 162 9.32 -6.66 5.43
C GLY A 162 9.04 -6.20 6.86
N ASN A 163 9.80 -5.22 7.35
CA ASN A 163 9.75 -4.67 8.70
C ASN A 163 9.88 -5.77 9.77
N TYR A 164 11.10 -6.29 9.90
CA TYR A 164 11.43 -7.35 10.85
C TYR A 164 11.08 -6.96 12.30
N THR A 165 11.27 -5.69 12.65
CA THR A 165 11.14 -5.21 14.04
C THR A 165 9.73 -5.36 14.60
N VAL A 166 8.69 -5.27 13.77
CA VAL A 166 7.28 -5.49 14.18
C VAL A 166 6.74 -6.89 13.85
N LYS A 167 7.55 -7.70 13.18
CA LYS A 167 7.37 -9.15 12.99
C LYS A 167 8.23 -9.87 14.00
N ALA A 168 9.15 -10.75 13.65
CA ALA A 168 9.96 -11.50 14.61
C ALA A 168 10.61 -10.69 15.76
N GLY A 169 10.89 -9.39 15.58
CA GLY A 169 11.37 -8.48 16.64
C GLY A 169 10.31 -7.84 17.54
N TYR A 170 9.02 -8.16 17.38
CA TYR A 170 7.90 -7.40 17.95
C TYR A 170 7.92 -7.28 19.48
N LYS A 171 8.60 -8.21 20.16
CA LYS A 171 8.77 -8.21 21.62
C LYS A 171 9.55 -7.02 22.16
N ASP A 172 10.31 -6.33 21.30
CA ASP A 172 11.04 -5.11 21.67
C ASP A 172 10.09 -3.89 21.84
N PHE A 173 8.83 -3.98 21.38
CA PHE A 173 7.82 -2.94 21.56
C PHE A 173 6.89 -3.28 22.73
N GLU A 174 6.80 -2.41 23.74
CA GLU A 174 5.95 -2.62 24.93
C GLU A 174 4.49 -2.93 24.56
N ASP A 175 3.92 -2.19 23.59
CA ASP A 175 2.54 -2.34 23.13
C ASP A 175 2.29 -3.66 22.39
N LEU A 176 3.33 -4.30 21.84
CA LEU A 176 3.24 -5.54 21.07
C LEU A 176 3.73 -6.75 21.85
N ALA A 177 4.55 -6.56 22.89
CA ALA A 177 5.20 -7.63 23.63
C ALA A 177 4.20 -8.63 24.26
N VAL A 178 2.99 -8.16 24.56
CA VAL A 178 1.88 -8.98 25.10
C VAL A 178 1.33 -9.98 24.08
N ALA A 179 1.58 -9.79 22.78
CA ALA A 179 1.00 -10.63 21.74
C ALA A 179 1.57 -12.07 21.78
N CYS A 180 0.68 -13.07 21.69
CA CYS A 180 1.06 -14.48 21.71
C CYS A 180 1.72 -14.98 20.41
N GLN A 181 1.56 -14.23 19.32
CA GLN A 181 2.13 -14.48 18.00
C GLN A 181 2.40 -13.15 17.29
N GLU A 182 2.95 -13.19 16.07
CA GLU A 182 3.26 -11.99 15.29
C GLU A 182 2.01 -11.11 15.09
N PRO A 183 2.05 -9.84 15.53
CA PRO A 183 0.90 -8.95 15.42
C PRO A 183 0.73 -8.38 14.02
N ILE A 184 1.85 -8.08 13.36
CA ILE A 184 1.90 -7.66 11.97
C ILE A 184 2.18 -8.87 11.11
N ILE A 185 1.34 -9.11 10.11
CA ILE A 185 1.50 -10.24 9.19
C ILE A 185 1.72 -9.77 7.74
N SER A 186 2.31 -10.64 6.92
CA SER A 186 2.55 -10.41 5.48
C SER A 186 1.50 -11.08 4.59
N GLU A 187 0.50 -11.76 5.16
CA GLU A 187 -0.51 -12.48 4.40
C GLU A 187 -1.44 -11.50 3.67
N PRO A 188 -1.55 -11.60 2.32
CA PRO A 188 -2.42 -10.76 1.54
C PRO A 188 -3.88 -11.13 1.75
N ASP A 189 -4.73 -10.11 1.81
CA ASP A 189 -6.16 -10.28 1.54
C ASP A 189 -6.37 -10.37 0.03
N ILE A 190 -7.05 -11.42 -0.45
CA ILE A 190 -7.19 -11.72 -1.88
C ILE A 190 -8.66 -11.79 -2.26
N HIS A 191 -9.08 -10.83 -3.08
CA HIS A 191 -10.40 -10.76 -3.69
C HIS A 191 -10.29 -11.00 -5.18
N GLY A 192 -11.12 -11.85 -5.77
CA GLY A 192 -10.98 -12.12 -7.19
C GLY A 192 -12.02 -13.05 -7.79
N GLY A 193 -11.79 -13.39 -9.06
CA GLY A 193 -12.81 -14.01 -9.91
C GLY A 193 -13.82 -12.98 -10.44
N ILE A 194 -13.49 -11.69 -10.37
CA ILE A 194 -14.38 -10.61 -10.80
C ILE A 194 -14.33 -10.55 -12.32
N ARG A 195 -15.44 -10.89 -12.96
CA ARG A 195 -15.54 -10.81 -14.42
C ARG A 195 -15.48 -9.34 -14.86
N LEU A 196 -14.54 -9.04 -15.74
CA LEU A 196 -14.49 -7.77 -16.46
C LEU A 196 -15.44 -7.88 -17.65
N ASP A 197 -16.38 -6.95 -17.73
CA ASP A 197 -17.38 -6.87 -18.79
C ASP A 197 -17.41 -5.46 -19.38
N GLU A 198 -18.38 -5.20 -20.27
CA GLU A 198 -18.53 -3.89 -20.91
C GLU A 198 -18.87 -2.76 -19.92
N SER A 199 -19.34 -3.09 -18.72
CA SER A 199 -19.61 -2.12 -17.64
C SER A 199 -18.32 -1.64 -16.98
N SER A 200 -17.26 -2.44 -16.98
CA SER A 200 -15.97 -2.11 -16.40
C SER A 200 -15.30 -0.98 -17.18
N ARG A 201 -15.16 0.20 -16.56
CA ARG A 201 -14.63 1.40 -17.21
C ARG A 201 -13.14 1.56 -17.05
N PHE A 202 -12.70 1.61 -15.80
CA PHE A 202 -11.29 1.74 -15.45
C PHE A 202 -11.05 1.23 -14.03
N LEU A 203 -9.79 0.89 -13.76
CA LEU A 203 -9.28 0.43 -12.48
C LEU A 203 -8.24 1.42 -11.96
N LEU A 204 -8.30 1.72 -10.67
CA LEU A 204 -7.36 2.57 -9.97
C LEU A 204 -6.62 1.75 -8.92
N LEU A 205 -5.29 1.91 -8.83
CA LEU A 205 -4.52 1.51 -7.67
C LEU A 205 -3.86 2.76 -7.11
N MET A 206 -4.01 3.02 -5.82
CA MET A 206 -3.51 4.24 -5.20
C MET A 206 -2.87 3.99 -3.83
N SER A 207 -1.80 4.73 -3.55
CA SER A 207 -1.13 4.71 -2.25
C SER A 207 -1.93 5.48 -1.19
N ALA A 208 -1.66 5.19 0.08
CA ALA A 208 -2.25 5.89 1.21
C ALA A 208 -2.03 7.40 1.16
N GLY A 209 -0.83 7.83 0.75
CA GLY A 209 -0.51 9.24 0.56
C GLY A 209 -1.50 9.97 -0.35
N LEU A 210 -2.08 9.34 -1.38
CA LEU A 210 -3.05 10.01 -2.25
C LEU A 210 -4.36 10.30 -1.52
N TYR A 211 -5.01 9.25 -1.02
CA TYR A 211 -6.37 9.39 -0.50
C TYR A 211 -6.38 10.04 0.88
N LYS A 212 -5.40 9.74 1.75
CA LYS A 212 -5.28 10.38 3.07
C LYS A 212 -5.06 11.88 2.96
N SER A 213 -4.22 12.33 2.02
CA SER A 213 -4.01 13.77 1.78
C SER A 213 -5.31 14.49 1.39
N ILE A 214 -6.18 13.82 0.64
CA ILE A 214 -7.48 14.37 0.23
C ILE A 214 -8.48 14.30 1.38
N GLU A 215 -8.52 13.20 2.14
CA GLU A 215 -9.35 13.04 3.34
C GLU A 215 -9.03 14.12 4.37
N GLU A 216 -7.75 14.39 4.65
CA GLU A 216 -7.30 15.47 5.54
C GLU A 216 -7.71 16.85 5.04
N ALA A 217 -7.51 17.12 3.74
CA ALA A 217 -7.75 18.45 3.17
C ALA A 217 -9.24 18.80 3.07
N ILE A 218 -10.11 17.81 2.79
CA ILE A 218 -11.54 18.02 2.52
C ILE A 218 -12.40 17.63 3.73
N GLY A 219 -11.93 16.71 4.58
CA GLY A 219 -12.71 16.15 5.69
C GLY A 219 -13.87 15.27 5.21
N THR A 220 -13.66 14.45 4.18
CA THR A 220 -14.71 13.60 3.58
C THR A 220 -14.47 12.11 3.77
N ASP A 221 -15.51 11.39 4.18
CA ASP A 221 -15.50 9.92 4.27
C ASP A 221 -15.77 9.24 2.90
N GLN A 222 -15.96 10.02 1.83
CA GLN A 222 -16.29 9.52 0.49
C GLN A 222 -15.15 9.78 -0.51
N VAL A 223 -13.90 9.77 -0.04
CA VAL A 223 -12.72 10.10 -0.84
C VAL A 223 -12.61 9.25 -2.12
N ASN A 224 -12.99 7.97 -2.06
CA ASN A 224 -12.93 7.08 -3.23
C ASN A 224 -13.81 7.57 -4.38
N LYS A 225 -15.02 8.06 -4.07
CA LYS A 225 -15.92 8.64 -5.06
C LYS A 225 -15.39 9.97 -5.59
N TYR A 226 -14.83 10.78 -4.70
CA TYR A 226 -14.23 12.06 -5.06
C TYR A 226 -13.04 11.88 -6.02
N ILE A 227 -12.12 10.96 -5.73
CA ILE A 227 -10.98 10.64 -6.60
C ILE A 227 -11.47 10.13 -7.97
N ALA A 228 -12.43 9.21 -7.99
CA ALA A 228 -13.01 8.70 -9.23
C ALA A 228 -13.66 9.82 -10.07
N GLN A 229 -14.31 10.79 -9.43
CA GLN A 229 -14.87 11.96 -10.10
C GLN A 229 -13.77 12.82 -10.73
N ILE A 230 -12.67 13.10 -10.01
CA ILE A 230 -11.54 13.85 -10.57
C ILE A 230 -10.96 13.10 -11.78
N VAL A 231 -10.80 11.78 -11.68
CA VAL A 231 -10.31 10.96 -12.80
C VAL A 231 -11.23 11.10 -14.03
N VAL A 232 -12.55 11.08 -13.84
CA VAL A 232 -13.55 11.28 -14.90
C VAL A 232 -13.45 12.66 -15.54
N GLU A 233 -13.27 13.72 -14.74
CA GLU A 233 -13.05 15.08 -15.24
C GLU A 233 -11.77 15.11 -16.08
N GLN A 234 -10.68 14.53 -15.58
CA GLN A 234 -9.38 14.51 -16.26
C GLN A 234 -9.36 13.65 -17.53
N PHE A 235 -10.19 12.61 -17.63
CA PHE A 235 -10.36 11.85 -18.88
C PHE A 235 -10.87 12.70 -20.05
N ARG A 236 -11.61 13.78 -19.77
CA ARG A 236 -12.13 14.70 -20.79
C ARG A 236 -11.12 15.77 -21.20
N GLU A 237 -10.18 16.09 -20.32
CA GLU A 237 -9.21 17.16 -20.51
C GLU A 237 -7.90 16.62 -21.11
N GLN A 238 -7.40 15.52 -20.55
CA GLN A 238 -6.05 15.02 -20.82
C GLN A 238 -5.99 14.15 -22.08
N ALA A 239 -4.83 14.19 -22.73
CA ALA A 239 -4.58 13.48 -23.99
C ALA A 239 -3.95 12.09 -23.79
N THR A 240 -3.49 11.76 -22.58
CA THR A 240 -2.84 10.48 -22.24
C THR A 240 -3.27 9.99 -20.87
N LEU A 241 -3.25 8.68 -20.64
CA LEU A 241 -3.58 8.07 -19.33
C LEU A 241 -2.62 8.52 -18.22
N THR A 242 -1.33 8.66 -18.54
CA THR A 242 -0.34 9.21 -17.60
C THR A 242 -0.68 10.66 -17.25
N GLY A 243 -1.13 11.46 -18.21
CA GLY A 243 -1.62 12.82 -17.97
C GLY A 243 -2.84 12.85 -17.04
N VAL A 244 -3.80 11.93 -17.23
CA VAL A 244 -4.95 11.78 -16.31
C VAL A 244 -4.47 11.48 -14.89
N ALA A 245 -3.62 10.47 -14.72
CA ALA A 245 -3.13 10.07 -13.41
C ALA A 245 -2.32 11.20 -12.74
N GLN A 246 -1.41 11.85 -13.46
CA GLN A 246 -0.58 12.93 -12.95
C GLN A 246 -1.43 14.14 -12.55
N ALA A 247 -2.43 14.52 -13.33
CA ALA A 247 -3.30 15.65 -13.00
C ALA A 247 -4.12 15.42 -11.72
N VAL A 248 -4.53 14.18 -11.46
CA VAL A 248 -5.18 13.79 -10.19
C VAL A 248 -4.21 13.92 -9.02
N VAL A 249 -2.97 13.45 -9.18
CA VAL A 249 -1.89 13.61 -8.18
C VAL A 249 -1.62 15.08 -7.90
N ASP A 250 -1.46 15.91 -8.94
CA ASP A 250 -1.21 17.34 -8.79
C ASP A 250 -2.36 18.05 -8.09
N ARG A 251 -3.61 17.64 -8.35
CA ARG A 251 -4.79 18.17 -7.65
C ARG A 251 -4.78 17.79 -6.17
N ALA A 252 -4.46 16.56 -5.82
CA ALA A 252 -4.33 16.12 -4.42
C ALA A 252 -3.23 16.92 -3.68
N VAL A 253 -2.08 17.09 -4.34
CA VAL A 253 -0.94 17.88 -3.83
C VAL A 253 -1.33 19.32 -3.55
N ARG A 254 -2.04 19.98 -4.49
CA ARG A 254 -2.52 21.35 -4.31
C ARG A 254 -3.54 21.47 -3.19
N LEU A 255 -4.54 20.59 -3.15
CA LEU A 255 -5.56 20.58 -2.09
C LEU A 255 -4.94 20.49 -0.69
N HIS A 256 -4.01 19.54 -0.49
CA HIS A 256 -3.33 19.38 0.79
C HIS A 256 -2.43 20.56 1.13
N HIS A 257 -1.73 21.11 0.14
CA HIS A 257 -0.91 22.30 0.33
C HIS A 257 -1.72 23.53 0.74
N ASP A 258 -2.83 23.81 0.05
CA ASP A 258 -3.70 24.95 0.34
C ASP A 258 -4.34 24.80 1.74
N TRP A 259 -4.80 23.59 2.06
CA TRP A 259 -5.31 23.25 3.39
C TRP A 259 -4.25 23.50 4.46
N TYR A 260 -3.02 23.00 4.26
CA TYR A 260 -1.92 23.21 5.19
C TYR A 260 -1.59 24.68 5.41
N MET A 261 -1.53 25.48 4.33
CA MET A 261 -1.29 26.91 4.43
C MET A 261 -2.40 27.63 5.20
N SER A 262 -3.65 27.22 5.01
CA SER A 262 -4.82 27.81 5.70
C SER A 262 -4.93 27.44 7.18
N ASN A 263 -4.39 26.27 7.58
CA ASN A 263 -4.52 25.70 8.93
C ASN A 263 -3.21 25.67 9.72
N SER A 264 -2.16 26.34 9.23
CA SER A 264 -0.82 26.33 9.83
C SER A 264 -0.75 26.90 11.25
N LEU A 265 -1.76 27.65 11.71
CA LEU A 265 -1.84 28.23 13.05
C LEU A 265 -2.59 27.36 14.08
N SER A 266 -3.31 26.32 13.65
CA SER A 266 -4.22 25.54 14.51
C SER A 266 -3.69 24.15 14.89
N HIS A 267 -2.61 23.67 14.28
CA HIS A 267 -2.08 22.33 14.54
C HIS A 267 -0.67 22.35 15.16
N PRO A 268 -0.47 21.80 16.38
CA PRO A 268 0.85 21.71 17.01
C PRO A 268 1.78 20.67 16.37
N CYS A 269 1.26 19.82 15.47
CA CYS A 269 2.02 18.81 14.76
C CYS A 269 2.12 19.19 13.27
N THR A 270 3.28 18.98 12.66
CA THR A 270 3.47 19.21 11.22
C THR A 270 2.83 18.04 10.45
N PRO A 271 1.69 18.23 9.75
CA PRO A 271 1.14 17.18 8.90
C PRO A 271 2.16 16.82 7.84
N LYS A 272 2.58 15.55 7.83
CA LYS A 272 3.55 15.01 6.87
C LYS A 272 2.77 14.31 5.77
N ARG A 273 2.96 14.79 4.54
CA ARG A 273 2.44 14.11 3.35
C ARG A 273 3.34 12.92 3.01
N GLU A 274 2.74 11.75 2.84
CA GLU A 274 3.42 10.55 2.32
C GLU A 274 3.58 10.60 0.80
N ASP A 275 4.32 9.63 0.26
CA ASP A 275 4.49 9.48 -1.18
C ASP A 275 3.15 9.15 -1.87
N ILE A 276 2.89 9.87 -2.96
CA ILE A 276 1.65 9.77 -3.72
C ILE A 276 1.91 9.00 -5.01
N THR A 277 1.20 7.89 -5.18
CA THR A 277 1.22 7.10 -6.42
C THR A 277 -0.21 6.78 -6.84
N LEU A 278 -0.49 6.94 -8.14
CA LEU A 278 -1.74 6.55 -8.77
C LEU A 278 -1.46 5.78 -10.06
N VAL A 279 -1.95 4.55 -10.14
CA VAL A 279 -1.92 3.74 -11.35
C VAL A 279 -3.34 3.66 -11.90
N LEU A 280 -3.49 4.06 -13.17
CA LEU A 280 -4.76 4.04 -13.89
C LEU A 280 -4.69 3.01 -15.01
N ARG A 281 -5.59 2.02 -14.98
CA ARG A 281 -5.82 1.09 -16.09
C ARG A 281 -7.17 1.37 -16.70
N ASN A 282 -7.19 1.87 -17.94
CA ASN A 282 -8.41 2.04 -18.71
C ASN A 282 -8.83 0.73 -19.38
N PHE A 283 -10.12 0.39 -19.30
CA PHE A 283 -10.71 -0.74 -20.02
C PHE A 283 -11.45 -0.24 -21.28
N ASN A 284 -12.39 0.70 -21.11
CA ASN A 284 -13.20 1.22 -22.22
C ASN A 284 -13.76 2.64 -21.97
N TYR A 285 -13.20 3.39 -21.02
CA TYR A 285 -13.67 4.76 -20.76
C TYR A 285 -13.21 5.71 -21.86
N PRO A 286 -14.11 6.55 -22.41
CA PRO A 286 -13.79 7.41 -23.55
C PRO A 286 -12.81 8.52 -23.16
N MET A 287 -11.84 8.76 -24.07
CA MET A 287 -10.88 9.86 -23.99
C MET A 287 -10.97 10.71 -25.25
N PRO A 288 -11.80 11.78 -25.26
CA PRO A 288 -12.06 12.58 -26.45
C PRO A 288 -10.79 13.21 -27.06
N ASN A 289 -9.83 13.58 -26.20
CA ASN A 289 -8.58 14.25 -26.61
C ASN A 289 -7.41 13.27 -26.75
N ALA A 290 -7.66 11.95 -26.74
CA ALA A 290 -6.57 10.97 -26.78
C ALA A 290 -5.70 11.13 -28.03
N ILE A 291 -4.38 11.21 -27.84
CA ILE A 291 -3.44 11.13 -28.96
C ILE A 291 -3.45 9.68 -29.45
N THR A 292 -4.21 9.40 -30.51
CA THR A 292 -4.08 8.13 -31.22
C THR A 292 -2.68 8.06 -31.82
N SER A 293 -1.92 6.99 -31.51
CA SER A 293 -0.67 6.71 -32.22
C SER A 293 -0.92 6.72 -33.73
N PRO A 294 -0.06 7.32 -34.57
CA PRO A 294 -0.28 7.33 -36.01
C PRO A 294 -0.28 5.88 -36.53
N SER A 295 -1.45 5.39 -36.91
CA SER A 295 -1.61 4.12 -37.60
C SER A 295 -1.10 4.26 -39.03
N LYS A 296 0.19 3.94 -39.25
CA LYS A 296 0.90 3.86 -40.53
C LYS A 296 0.85 5.12 -41.41
N PRO A 297 1.98 5.81 -41.69
CA PRO A 297 2.00 6.76 -42.78
C PRO A 297 1.89 5.99 -44.10
N THR A 298 0.73 6.05 -44.76
CA THR A 298 0.61 5.69 -46.17
C THR A 298 1.31 6.79 -46.98
N VAL A 299 2.63 6.69 -47.11
CA VAL A 299 3.36 7.47 -48.11
C VAL A 299 3.07 6.80 -49.45
N ILE A 300 2.15 7.37 -50.22
CA ILE A 300 1.93 7.00 -51.61
C ILE A 300 2.92 7.84 -52.42
N PHE A 301 3.91 7.18 -53.02
CA PHE A 301 4.74 7.81 -54.04
C PHE A 301 3.92 7.85 -55.34
N ASN A 302 3.76 9.04 -55.92
CA ASN A 302 3.22 9.17 -57.27
C ASN A 302 4.26 8.61 -58.26
N ASN A 303 3.83 7.67 -59.10
CA ASN A 303 4.56 7.27 -60.31
C ASN A 303 4.47 8.35 -61.38
#